data_AF-A0ABD3XUZ6-F1
#
_entry.id   AF-A0ABD3XUZ6-F1
#
_cell.length_a   1.000
_cell.length_b   1.000
_cell.length_c   1.000
_cell.angle_alpha   90.00
_cell.angle_beta   90.00
_cell.angle_gamma   90.00
#
_symmetry.space_group_name_H-M   'P 1'
#
loop_
_entity.id
_entity.type
_entity.pdbx_description
1 polymer ?
#
loop_
_entity_poly.entity_id
_entity_poly.type
_entity_poly.pdbx_seq_one_letter_code
_entity_poly.pdbx_strand_id
1 'polypeptide(L)'
;MGSTEVLSSAQSHMNWTKQIVKLLEEEIQTCVTIATTSCKKDIMVSQLGVVQKTLKLLEFELTDCYTNSQEYTGKRNTTKSGLVCQHWSSNDPHEHAHYKFPDGSVDDAKNYCRDPVGSGMPWCLTVDPNTRAEDCRVPRCGSL
;
A
#
# COMPACT_ATOMS: atom_id res chain seq x y z
N MET A 1 -15.20 2.75 -21.84
CA MET A 1 -14.41 3.89 -21.35
C MET A 1 -13.84 3.42 -20.02
N GLY A 2 -12.75 2.66 -20.11
CA GLY A 2 -12.42 1.62 -19.13
C GLY A 2 -11.20 2.02 -18.32
N SER A 3 -11.25 1.77 -17.02
CA SER A 3 -10.15 1.48 -16.07
C SER A 3 -8.73 2.01 -16.35
N THR A 4 -8.15 1.72 -17.52
CA THR A 4 -6.85 2.23 -17.96
C THR A 4 -6.79 3.76 -18.14
N GLU A 5 -7.88 4.41 -18.55
CA GLU A 5 -7.96 5.88 -18.66
C GLU A 5 -7.98 6.56 -17.29
N VAL A 6 -8.69 5.96 -16.32
CA VAL A 6 -8.80 6.48 -14.95
C VAL A 6 -7.46 6.34 -14.23
N LEU A 7 -6.79 5.19 -14.36
CA LEU A 7 -5.44 5.02 -13.82
C LEU A 7 -4.41 5.95 -14.44
N SER A 8 -4.43 6.14 -15.76
CA SER A 8 -3.45 7.03 -16.41
C SER A 8 -3.68 8.48 -16.00
N SER A 9 -4.94 8.89 -15.79
CA SER A 9 -5.28 10.18 -15.18
C SER A 9 -4.81 10.27 -13.72
N ALA A 10 -5.05 9.26 -12.89
CA ALA A 10 -4.62 9.22 -11.49
C ALA A 10 -3.09 9.28 -11.36
N GLN A 11 -2.36 8.54 -12.20
CA GLN A 11 -0.90 8.57 -12.25
C GLN A 11 -0.37 9.93 -12.73
N SER A 12 -1.05 10.56 -13.69
CA SER A 12 -0.71 11.91 -14.16
C SER A 12 -0.91 12.95 -13.05
N HIS A 13 -2.04 12.90 -12.34
CA HIS A 13 -2.28 13.74 -11.16
C HIS A 13 -1.24 13.49 -10.06
N MET A 14 -0.85 12.23 -9.83
CA MET A 14 0.21 11.87 -8.88
C MET A 14 1.55 12.51 -9.28
N ASN A 15 1.92 12.42 -10.55
CA ASN A 15 3.15 13.00 -11.08
C ASN A 15 3.14 14.54 -10.97
N TRP A 16 2.02 15.18 -11.27
CA TRP A 16 1.87 16.63 -11.09
C TRP A 16 1.95 17.04 -9.61
N THR A 17 1.35 16.25 -8.72
CA THR A 17 1.42 16.49 -7.28
C THR A 17 2.86 16.36 -6.75
N LYS A 18 3.62 15.35 -7.21
CA LYS A 18 5.05 15.23 -6.89
C LYS A 18 5.84 16.46 -7.33
N GLN A 19 5.54 17.00 -8.52
CA GLN A 19 6.20 18.20 -9.02
C GLN A 19 5.93 19.42 -8.14
N ILE A 20 4.69 19.59 -7.66
CA ILE A 20 4.33 20.66 -6.73
C ILE A 20 5.05 20.50 -5.39
N VAL A 21 5.08 19.29 -4.83
CA VAL A 21 5.78 19.02 -3.57
C VAL A 21 7.26 19.40 -3.69
N LYS A 22 7.90 19.09 -4.83
CA LYS A 22 9.27 19.50 -5.10
C LYS A 22 9.45 21.02 -5.15
N LEU A 23 8.52 21.75 -5.78
CA LEU A 23 8.56 23.21 -5.81
C LEU A 23 8.36 23.80 -4.40
N LEU A 24 7.46 23.24 -3.60
CA LEU A 24 7.24 23.64 -2.21
C LEU A 24 8.48 23.35 -1.33
N GLU A 25 9.20 22.26 -1.58
CA GLU A 25 10.48 21.97 -0.90
C GLU A 25 11.54 23.04 -1.22
N GLU A 26 11.67 23.45 -2.48
CA GLU A 26 12.58 24.51 -2.92
C GLU A 26 12.20 25.89 -2.32
N GLU A 27 10.89 26.20 -2.25
CA GLU A 27 10.37 27.39 -1.57
C GLU A 27 10.62 27.37 -0.05
N ILE A 28 10.40 26.23 0.61
CA ILE A 28 10.68 26.07 2.05
C ILE A 28 12.18 26.20 2.31
N GLN A 29 13.03 25.61 1.48
CA GLN A 29 14.48 25.67 1.62
C GLN A 29 15.01 27.09 1.41
N THR A 30 14.51 27.84 0.43
CA THR A 30 14.85 29.27 0.27
C THR A 30 14.37 30.11 1.44
N CYS A 31 13.22 29.78 2.03
CA CYS A 31 12.70 30.39 3.25
C CYS A 31 13.63 30.15 4.47
N VAL A 32 14.33 29.00 4.53
CA VAL A 32 15.38 28.71 5.54
C VAL A 32 16.59 29.63 5.38
N THR A 33 17.02 29.88 4.14
CA THR A 33 18.27 30.60 3.85
C THR A 33 18.18 32.10 4.11
N ILE A 34 16.98 32.70 3.98
CA ILE A 34 16.81 34.17 4.07
C ILE A 34 16.49 34.63 5.51
N ALA A 35 16.33 33.72 6.49
CA ALA A 35 16.13 34.02 7.92
C ALA A 35 15.11 35.15 8.21
N THR A 36 14.02 35.21 7.44
CA THR A 36 12.98 36.23 7.65
C THR A 36 12.00 35.79 8.73
N THR A 37 11.61 36.72 9.59
CA THR A 37 10.55 36.53 10.61
C THR A 37 9.15 36.35 10.00
N SER A 38 8.99 36.60 8.70
CA SER A 38 7.75 36.35 7.94
C SER A 38 7.53 34.86 7.65
N CYS A 39 8.61 34.07 7.59
CA CYS A 39 8.55 32.66 7.29
C CYS A 39 8.02 31.88 8.51
N LYS A 40 6.77 31.40 8.45
CA LYS A 40 6.23 30.40 9.41
C LYS A 40 6.85 29.01 9.18
N LYS A 41 8.19 28.94 9.23
CA LYS A 41 9.00 27.79 8.78
C LYS A 41 8.57 26.49 9.44
N ASP A 42 8.36 26.46 10.75
CA ASP A 42 7.98 25.25 11.46
C ASP A 42 6.59 24.74 11.03
N ILE A 43 5.66 25.66 10.76
CA ILE A 43 4.32 25.32 10.26
C ILE A 43 4.42 24.77 8.84
N MET A 44 5.19 25.41 7.95
CA MET A 44 5.33 24.97 6.55
C MET A 44 6.06 23.62 6.44
N VAL A 45 7.09 23.39 7.25
CA VAL A 45 7.79 22.09 7.34
C VAL A 45 6.84 21.00 7.85
N SER A 46 6.04 21.30 8.89
CA SER A 46 5.08 20.32 9.43
C SER A 46 3.99 19.96 8.41
N GLN A 47 3.43 20.94 7.69
CA GLN A 47 2.41 20.73 6.67
C GLN A 47 2.97 19.97 5.46
N LEU A 48 4.18 20.31 5.01
CA LEU A 48 4.87 19.57 3.95
C LEU A 48 5.07 18.10 4.33
N GLY A 49 5.46 17.82 5.58
CA GLY A 49 5.59 16.45 6.07
C GLY A 49 4.28 15.66 6.04
N VAL A 50 3.14 16.31 6.32
CA VAL A 50 1.80 15.69 6.17
C VAL A 50 1.49 15.41 4.69
N VAL A 51 1.79 16.34 3.79
CA VAL A 51 1.57 16.19 2.35
C VAL A 51 2.43 15.06 1.78
N GLN A 52 3.73 15.01 2.10
CA GLN A 52 4.64 13.94 1.68
C GLN A 52 4.18 12.57 2.19
N LYS A 53 3.74 12.49 3.46
CA LYS A 53 3.22 11.25 4.04
C LYS A 53 1.96 10.78 3.31
N THR A 54 1.03 11.71 3.03
CA THR A 54 -0.21 11.41 2.31
C THR A 54 0.06 11.00 0.86
N LEU A 55 0.97 11.69 0.18
CA LEU A 55 1.38 11.37 -1.18
C LEU A 55 1.97 9.96 -1.28
N LYS A 56 2.85 9.60 -0.34
CA LYS A 56 3.45 8.27 -0.27
C LYS A 56 2.41 7.17 -0.03
N LEU A 57 1.39 7.44 0.79
CA LEU A 57 0.28 6.51 1.00
C LEU A 57 -0.56 6.33 -0.27
N LEU A 58 -0.86 7.42 -0.98
CA LEU A 58 -1.60 7.35 -2.25
C LEU A 58 -0.80 6.65 -3.35
N GLU A 59 0.51 6.88 -3.43
CA GLU A 59 1.40 6.16 -4.34
C GLU A 59 1.41 4.66 -4.07
N PHE A 60 1.46 4.29 -2.79
CA PHE A 60 1.39 2.89 -2.37
C PHE A 60 0.06 2.25 -2.81
N GLU A 61 -1.07 2.93 -2.61
CA GLU A 61 -2.39 2.41 -3.03
C GLU A 61 -2.53 2.24 -4.55
N LEU A 62 -1.88 3.10 -5.35
CA LEU A 62 -1.91 3.01 -6.81
C LEU A 62 -1.00 1.91 -7.39
N THR A 63 0.08 1.58 -6.70
CA THR A 63 1.12 0.66 -7.21
C THR A 63 1.04 -0.74 -6.60
N ASP A 64 0.49 -0.87 -5.40
CA ASP A 64 0.28 -2.16 -4.72
C ASP A 64 -1.07 -2.77 -5.09
N CYS A 65 -1.17 -3.24 -6.34
CA CYS A 65 -2.35 -3.84 -6.95
C CYS A 65 -2.02 -5.20 -7.58
N TYR A 66 -3.04 -5.94 -8.02
CA TYR A 66 -2.85 -7.21 -8.74
C TYR A 66 -3.60 -7.27 -10.08
N THR A 67 -3.04 -7.99 -11.06
CA THR A 67 -3.73 -8.39 -12.31
C THR A 67 -4.16 -9.85 -12.24
N ASN A 68 -3.25 -10.73 -11.82
CA ASN A 68 -3.49 -12.12 -11.42
C ASN A 68 -3.27 -12.24 -9.90
N SER A 69 -4.28 -12.69 -9.16
CA SER A 69 -4.21 -12.79 -7.68
C SER A 69 -3.14 -13.78 -7.22
N GLN A 70 -2.87 -14.82 -7.99
CA GLN A 70 -1.89 -15.86 -7.65
C GLN A 70 -0.43 -15.39 -7.78
N GLU A 71 -0.20 -14.29 -8.50
CA GLU A 71 1.13 -13.71 -8.73
C GLU A 71 1.39 -12.48 -7.84
N TYR A 72 0.41 -12.08 -7.03
CA TYR A 72 0.54 -10.91 -6.17
C TYR A 72 1.62 -11.15 -5.09
N THR A 73 2.67 -10.34 -5.14
CA THR A 73 3.83 -10.38 -4.22
C THR A 73 3.97 -9.11 -3.37
N GLY A 74 2.91 -8.29 -3.32
CA GLY A 74 2.87 -7.08 -2.50
C GLY A 74 2.91 -7.37 -1.00
N LYS A 75 2.97 -6.31 -0.19
CA LYS A 75 3.30 -6.40 1.25
C LYS A 75 2.12 -6.12 2.19
N ARG A 76 0.89 -6.01 1.68
CA ARG A 76 -0.30 -5.91 2.55
C ARG A 76 -0.42 -7.17 3.40
N ASN A 77 -0.73 -6.99 4.67
CA ASN A 77 -0.90 -8.06 5.66
C ASN A 77 -2.09 -7.77 6.60
N THR A 78 -3.10 -7.09 6.08
CA THR A 78 -4.32 -6.76 6.80
C THR A 78 -5.53 -7.04 5.91
N THR A 79 -6.54 -7.66 6.49
CA THR A 79 -7.79 -7.99 5.80
C THR A 79 -8.61 -6.74 5.53
N LYS A 80 -9.68 -6.86 4.72
CA LYS A 80 -10.60 -5.74 4.46
C LYS A 80 -11.31 -5.22 5.71
N SER A 81 -11.50 -6.05 6.74
CA SER A 81 -12.07 -5.64 8.03
C SER A 81 -11.04 -5.06 9.01
N GLY A 82 -9.75 -5.07 8.66
CA GLY A 82 -8.67 -4.56 9.50
C GLY A 82 -7.99 -5.61 10.39
N LEU A 83 -8.29 -6.89 10.21
CA LEU A 83 -7.63 -7.96 10.97
C LEU A 83 -6.21 -8.19 10.46
N VAL A 84 -5.28 -8.41 11.40
CA VAL A 84 -3.90 -8.74 11.07
C VAL A 84 -3.83 -10.17 10.54
N CYS A 85 -3.06 -10.37 9.47
CA CYS A 85 -2.84 -11.69 8.90
C CYS A 85 -1.94 -12.56 9.79
N GLN A 86 -2.30 -13.83 9.93
CA GLN A 86 -1.47 -14.90 10.46
C GLN A 86 -0.30 -15.19 9.50
N HIS A 87 0.86 -15.54 10.05
CA HIS A 87 2.02 -15.95 9.25
C HIS A 87 1.75 -17.28 8.55
N TRP A 88 2.08 -17.40 7.26
CA TRP A 88 1.83 -18.61 6.47
C TRP A 88 2.63 -19.82 6.93
N SER A 89 3.70 -19.65 7.72
CA SER A 89 4.39 -20.77 8.38
C SER A 89 3.91 -21.05 9.80
N SER A 90 2.97 -20.26 10.33
CA SER A 90 2.33 -20.52 11.62
C SER A 90 1.10 -21.40 11.46
N ASN A 91 0.91 -22.34 12.38
CA ASN A 91 -0.32 -23.14 12.50
C ASN A 91 -1.27 -22.64 13.61
N ASP A 92 -0.99 -21.46 14.18
CA ASP A 92 -1.80 -20.84 15.23
C ASP A 92 -2.23 -19.42 14.81
N PRO A 93 -3.50 -19.02 15.07
CA PRO A 93 -4.59 -19.82 15.64
C PRO A 93 -5.23 -20.81 14.65
N HIS A 94 -4.95 -20.70 13.36
CA HIS A 94 -5.56 -21.56 12.33
C HIS A 94 -4.55 -22.52 11.73
N GLU A 95 -4.69 -23.81 12.03
CA GLU A 95 -3.92 -24.86 11.35
C GLU A 95 -4.27 -24.92 9.86
N HIS A 96 -3.29 -25.17 8.99
CA HIS A 96 -3.55 -25.27 7.55
C HIS A 96 -2.55 -26.19 6.82
N ALA A 97 -2.89 -26.55 5.58
CA ALA A 97 -2.01 -27.34 4.72
C ALA A 97 -0.89 -26.47 4.13
N HIS A 98 0.17 -27.11 3.61
CA HIS A 98 1.23 -26.40 2.91
C HIS A 98 0.73 -25.82 1.58
N TYR A 99 0.83 -24.50 1.46
CA TYR A 99 0.52 -23.75 0.25
C TYR A 99 1.80 -23.49 -0.57
N LYS A 100 1.63 -23.25 -1.88
CA LYS A 100 2.70 -22.77 -2.75
C LYS A 100 2.49 -21.28 -3.00
N PHE A 101 3.58 -20.51 -2.93
CA PHE A 101 3.54 -19.05 -3.03
C PHE A 101 4.42 -18.56 -4.18
N PRO A 102 4.05 -17.42 -4.82
CA PRO A 102 4.88 -16.75 -5.81
C PRO A 102 6.20 -16.21 -5.24
N ASP A 103 6.30 -16.09 -3.91
CA ASP A 103 7.47 -15.61 -3.17
C ASP A 103 8.65 -16.61 -3.14
N GLY A 104 8.45 -17.84 -3.61
CA GLY A 104 9.46 -18.90 -3.64
C GLY A 104 9.44 -19.81 -2.40
N SER A 105 9.01 -19.31 -1.24
CA SER A 105 8.84 -20.10 -0.03
C SER A 105 7.68 -19.60 0.85
N VAL A 106 7.26 -20.44 1.81
CA VAL A 106 6.26 -20.07 2.83
C VAL A 106 6.78 -19.00 3.79
N ASP A 107 8.08 -18.99 4.09
CA ASP A 107 8.69 -18.01 4.97
C ASP A 107 8.85 -16.65 4.28
N ASP A 108 9.10 -16.62 2.97
CA ASP A 108 9.18 -15.38 2.19
C ASP A 108 7.81 -14.72 2.00
N ALA A 109 6.74 -15.52 1.92
CA ALA A 109 5.36 -15.04 1.90
C ALA A 109 4.94 -14.35 3.22
N LYS A 110 5.68 -14.59 4.31
CA LYS A 110 5.45 -14.03 5.65
C LYS A 110 4.00 -14.14 6.10
N ASN A 111 3.37 -13.01 6.44
CA ASN A 111 1.94 -12.89 6.66
C ASN A 111 1.27 -12.01 5.60
N TYR A 112 1.87 -11.91 4.41
CA TYR A 112 1.32 -11.08 3.35
C TYR A 112 0.10 -11.73 2.69
N CYS A 113 -0.82 -10.92 2.18
CA CYS A 113 -1.99 -11.39 1.46
C CYS A 113 -1.59 -12.14 0.19
N ARG A 114 -2.08 -13.37 0.01
CA ARG A 114 -1.74 -14.24 -1.13
C ARG A 114 -2.98 -15.00 -1.59
N ASP A 115 -2.92 -15.59 -2.78
CA ASP A 115 -3.99 -16.44 -3.29
C ASP A 115 -3.44 -17.79 -3.77
N PRO A 116 -2.99 -18.66 -2.85
CA PRO A 116 -2.34 -19.92 -3.23
C PRO A 116 -3.28 -20.96 -3.85
N VAL A 117 -4.60 -20.71 -3.83
CA VAL A 117 -5.65 -21.63 -4.32
C VAL A 117 -6.41 -21.08 -5.52
N GLY A 118 -6.05 -19.89 -6.02
CA GLY A 118 -6.71 -19.29 -7.18
C GLY A 118 -8.17 -18.89 -6.94
N SER A 119 -8.48 -18.39 -5.74
CA SER A 119 -9.80 -17.87 -5.37
C SER A 119 -10.21 -16.60 -6.15
N GLY A 120 -9.26 -15.90 -6.76
CA GLY A 120 -9.47 -14.70 -7.58
C GLY A 120 -9.21 -13.38 -6.85
N MET A 121 -8.89 -13.41 -5.56
CA MET A 121 -8.51 -12.25 -4.76
C MET A 121 -7.46 -12.64 -3.71
N PRO A 122 -6.45 -11.79 -3.43
CA PRO A 122 -5.53 -12.05 -2.32
C PRO A 122 -6.27 -12.06 -0.98
N TRP A 123 -5.99 -13.07 -0.16
CA TRP A 123 -6.55 -13.28 1.17
C TRP A 123 -5.45 -13.69 2.14
N CYS A 124 -5.78 -13.80 3.42
CA CYS A 124 -4.89 -14.40 4.41
C CYS A 124 -5.69 -15.11 5.49
N LEU A 125 -5.03 -16.03 6.20
CA LEU A 125 -5.49 -16.46 7.51
C LEU A 125 -5.38 -15.29 8.48
N THR A 126 -6.27 -15.18 9.47
CA THR A 126 -6.24 -14.04 10.41
C THR A 126 -5.73 -14.47 11.79
N VAL A 127 -5.22 -13.52 12.57
CA VAL A 127 -4.86 -13.79 13.97
C VAL A 127 -6.06 -13.87 14.92
N ASP A 128 -7.28 -13.59 14.43
CA ASP A 128 -8.51 -13.75 15.21
C ASP A 128 -8.98 -15.21 15.16
N PRO A 129 -9.08 -15.91 16.32
CA PRO A 129 -9.57 -17.29 16.37
C PRO A 129 -10.99 -17.48 15.82
N ASN A 130 -11.80 -16.42 15.77
CA ASN A 130 -13.18 -16.49 15.26
C ASN A 130 -13.27 -16.30 13.74
N THR A 131 -12.20 -15.80 13.12
CA THR A 131 -12.17 -15.47 11.68
C THR A 131 -11.03 -16.22 11.03
N ARG A 132 -11.30 -17.41 10.49
CA ARG A 132 -10.24 -18.26 9.91
C ARG A 132 -9.45 -17.60 8.79
N ALA A 133 -10.16 -17.07 7.80
CA ALA A 133 -9.58 -16.42 6.64
C ALA A 133 -10.49 -15.29 6.19
N GLU A 134 -9.90 -14.25 5.62
CA GLU A 134 -10.64 -13.15 5.00
C GLU A 134 -9.84 -12.56 3.85
N ASP A 135 -10.55 -12.04 2.85
CA ASP A 135 -9.92 -11.31 1.76
C ASP A 135 -9.21 -10.04 2.25
N CYS A 136 -8.13 -9.73 1.58
CA CYS A 136 -7.42 -8.48 1.76
C CYS A 136 -7.96 -7.39 0.85
N ARG A 137 -7.81 -6.13 1.29
CA ARG A 137 -8.11 -4.97 0.46
C ARG A 137 -6.95 -4.70 -0.48
N VAL A 138 -6.75 -5.56 -1.48
CA VAL A 138 -5.81 -5.33 -2.59
C VAL A 138 -6.63 -4.94 -3.82
N PRO A 139 -6.43 -3.74 -4.41
CA PRO A 139 -7.17 -3.36 -5.62
C PRO A 139 -6.70 -4.16 -6.84
N ARG A 140 -7.58 -4.35 -7.81
CA ARG A 140 -7.13 -4.78 -9.16
C ARG A 140 -6.42 -3.63 -9.82
N CYS A 141 -5.30 -3.90 -10.49
CA CYS A 141 -4.68 -2.89 -11.33
C CYS A 141 -5.68 -2.46 -12.41
N GLY A 142 -5.95 -1.17 -12.50
CA GLY A 142 -6.97 -0.61 -13.40
C GLY A 142 -8.24 -0.14 -12.69
N SER A 143 -8.49 -0.57 -11.46
CA SER A 143 -9.83 -0.46 -10.85
C SER A 143 -10.03 0.74 -9.92
N LEU A 144 -9.02 1.59 -9.76
CA LEU A 144 -9.07 2.84 -8.97
C LEU A 144 -9.44 4.03 -9.85
#